data_AF-A0A3G6MRJ4-F1
#
_entry.id   AF-A0A3G6MRJ4-F1
#
_cell.length_a   1.000
_cell.length_b   1.000
_cell.length_c   1.000
_cell.angle_alpha   90.00
_cell.angle_beta   90.00
_cell.angle_gamma   90.00
#
_symmetry.space_group_name_H-M   'P 1'
#
loop_
_entity.id
_entity.type
_entity.pdbx_description
1 polymer ?
#
loop_
_entity_poly.entity_id
_entity_poly.type
_entity_poly.pdbx_seq_one_letter_code
_entity_poly.pdbx_strand_id
1 'polypeptide(L)'
;MTVLKFTEHTGFYFRISSLLFFNKRNDQRGGSLENRLRLSLEIVREVKKVVSEYAHNPFVIGYRISPEEMPQKIYGLPETFILMDKLIEEKIDYLHFSLLDAVHYLRNATLVIETGEKVILVDRMLGKKGTASPPFTLFRFKPQRNPIVDLPNNAIHIVEKTTHCLITHLHPDHLDKEAENFLRSKQIPIICSIKDEETLRKKGLNVSQTVNYWKESPLFDGKIQGIPAIHGYGFVAKPMGNVMGFYIELPNEKSIYLSADTIYTEDVHNVLTQLKPEISVVACGTAQLDIFQPLLMRMDDILKFVKNAPNQVIANHLEAVNHCPTTRDQLKNEISKIGLSEKIFIPNDGESRTY
;
A
#
# COMPACT_ATOMS: atom_id res chain seq x y z
N MET A 1 1.08 4.49 28.27
CA MET A 1 1.30 5.55 27.26
C MET A 1 -0.09 5.96 26.77
N THR A 2 -0.53 7.15 27.15
CA THR A 2 -1.92 7.61 26.94
C THR A 2 -2.04 8.19 25.53
N VAL A 3 -2.94 7.66 24.71
CA VAL A 3 -3.30 8.28 23.42
C VAL A 3 -4.17 9.49 23.73
N LEU A 4 -3.60 10.69 23.64
CA LEU A 4 -4.31 11.95 23.91
C LEU A 4 -5.04 12.41 22.64
N LYS A 5 -6.37 12.51 22.71
CA LYS A 5 -7.18 13.26 21.74
C LYS A 5 -7.02 14.75 22.03
N PHE A 6 -6.39 15.49 21.12
CA PHE A 6 -6.26 16.94 21.21
C PHE A 6 -7.54 17.61 20.70
N THR A 7 -8.45 17.97 21.59
CA THR A 7 -9.59 18.82 21.24
C THR A 7 -9.64 20.14 22.00
N GLU A 8 -8.84 20.36 23.06
CA GLU A 8 -8.92 21.57 23.90
C GLU A 8 -7.58 22.16 24.39
N HIS A 9 -6.43 21.70 23.91
CA HIS A 9 -5.11 22.21 24.34
C HIS A 9 -4.33 22.85 23.19
N THR A 10 -3.81 24.07 23.40
CA THR A 10 -2.73 24.64 22.59
C THR A 10 -1.49 23.76 22.73
N GLY A 11 -1.01 23.21 21.62
CA GLY A 11 0.18 22.36 21.57
C GLY A 11 1.16 22.84 20.53
N PHE A 12 2.46 22.66 20.79
CA PHE A 12 3.52 22.91 19.81
C PHE A 12 4.09 21.57 19.33
N TYR A 13 4.33 21.49 18.02
CA TYR A 13 4.92 20.35 17.34
C TYR A 13 6.26 20.73 16.70
N PHE A 14 7.36 20.03 17.04
CA PHE A 14 8.65 20.17 16.35
C PHE A 14 9.06 18.85 15.69
N ARG A 15 9.50 18.94 14.42
CA ARG A 15 10.06 17.82 13.64
C ARG A 15 11.56 18.05 13.44
N ILE A 16 12.37 17.13 13.93
CA ILE A 16 13.82 17.17 13.75
C ILE A 16 14.29 15.73 13.51
N SER A 17 13.93 15.15 12.36
CA SER A 17 14.30 13.75 12.04
C SER A 17 15.75 13.64 11.55
N SER A 18 16.23 14.64 10.80
CA SER A 18 17.43 14.53 9.96
C SER A 18 18.78 14.73 10.66
N LEU A 19 18.79 15.03 11.96
CA LEU A 19 20.03 15.45 12.64
C LEU A 19 20.89 14.31 13.16
N LEU A 20 20.37 13.11 13.36
CA LEU A 20 21.20 12.06 13.94
C LEU A 20 22.11 11.44 12.89
N PHE A 21 21.57 11.01 11.76
CA PHE A 21 22.35 10.26 10.78
C PHE A 21 23.13 11.14 9.78
N PHE A 22 22.51 12.21 9.29
CA PHE A 22 23.11 13.10 8.28
C PHE A 22 24.06 14.15 8.85
N ASN A 23 24.08 14.32 10.17
CA ASN A 23 24.98 15.25 10.81
C ASN A 23 26.42 14.70 10.80
N LYS A 24 27.18 15.16 9.81
CA LYS A 24 28.61 14.86 9.64
C LYS A 24 29.53 15.92 10.27
N ARG A 25 28.99 16.80 11.12
CA ARG A 25 29.82 17.77 11.85
C ARG A 25 30.79 17.03 12.76
N ASN A 26 31.91 17.66 13.07
CA ASN A 26 32.96 17.16 13.96
C ASN A 26 33.19 18.09 15.17
N ASP A 27 32.25 18.99 15.43
CA ASP A 27 32.29 19.93 16.56
C ASP A 27 31.40 19.44 17.72
N GLN A 28 31.11 20.32 18.68
CA GLN A 28 30.28 20.00 19.85
C GLN A 28 28.82 19.66 19.51
N ARG A 29 28.42 19.78 18.24
CA ARG A 29 27.10 19.41 17.73
C ARG A 29 27.15 18.22 16.78
N GLY A 30 28.29 17.54 16.63
CA GLY A 30 28.44 16.34 15.81
C GLY A 30 29.52 15.37 16.29
N GLY A 31 29.87 14.39 15.46
CA GLY A 31 30.81 13.32 15.80
C GLY A 31 30.17 12.28 16.71
N SER A 32 30.33 12.41 18.03
CA SER A 32 29.76 11.47 18.99
C SER A 32 28.23 11.47 18.96
N LEU A 33 27.61 10.35 19.33
CA LEU A 33 26.14 10.26 19.41
C LEU A 33 25.58 11.30 20.39
N GLU A 34 26.21 11.49 21.55
CA GLU A 34 25.82 12.50 22.54
C GLU A 34 25.78 13.92 21.94
N ASN A 35 26.80 14.30 21.17
CA ASN A 35 26.83 15.60 20.51
C ASN A 35 25.79 15.71 19.40
N ARG A 36 25.52 14.63 18.65
CA ARG A 36 24.49 14.61 17.61
C ARG A 36 23.07 14.72 18.19
N LEU A 37 22.83 14.19 19.39
CA LEU A 37 21.56 14.31 20.12
C LEU A 37 21.33 15.70 20.73
N ARG A 38 22.42 16.45 20.98
CA ARG A 38 22.40 17.71 21.74
C ARG A 38 21.40 18.72 21.22
N LEU A 39 21.35 18.95 19.90
CA LEU A 39 20.46 19.96 19.32
C LEU A 39 18.97 19.61 19.53
N SER A 40 18.60 18.33 19.38
CA SER A 40 17.24 17.87 19.64
C SER A 40 16.82 18.13 21.10
N LEU A 41 17.71 17.87 22.06
CA LEU A 41 17.44 18.08 23.48
C LEU A 41 17.45 19.57 23.87
N GLU A 42 18.37 20.36 23.31
CA GLU A 42 18.43 21.81 23.54
C GLU A 42 17.14 22.50 23.08
N ILE A 43 16.59 22.10 21.92
CA ILE A 43 15.32 22.62 21.43
C ILE A 43 14.17 22.27 22.37
N VAL A 44 14.06 21.01 22.81
CA VAL A 44 13.03 20.59 23.78
C VAL A 44 13.13 21.41 25.08
N ARG A 45 14.34 21.61 25.60
CA ARG A 45 14.57 22.39 26.82
C ARG A 45 14.18 23.85 26.65
N GLU A 46 14.56 24.47 25.53
CA GLU A 46 14.20 25.88 25.27
C GLU A 46 12.69 26.04 25.08
N VAL A 47 12.03 25.11 24.39
CA VAL A 47 10.57 25.10 24.23
C VAL A 47 9.89 24.98 25.58
N LYS A 48 10.34 24.07 26.44
CA LYS A 48 9.82 23.93 27.80
C LYS A 48 10.01 25.22 28.61
N LYS A 49 11.17 25.87 28.48
CA LYS A 49 11.44 27.15 29.13
C LYS A 49 10.47 28.23 28.66
N VAL A 50 10.33 28.42 27.35
CA VAL A 50 9.38 29.38 26.75
C VAL A 50 7.94 29.07 27.19
N VAL A 51 7.52 27.81 27.16
CA VAL A 51 6.18 27.41 27.65
C VAL A 51 6.01 27.77 29.12
N SER A 52 7.01 27.53 29.97
CA SER A 52 6.94 27.86 31.39
C SER A 52 6.86 29.37 31.66
N GLU A 53 7.44 30.20 30.79
CA GLU A 53 7.45 31.65 30.93
C GLU A 53 6.19 32.31 30.37
N TYR A 54 5.61 31.77 29.29
CA TYR A 54 4.60 32.47 28.49
C TYR A 54 3.25 31.75 28.37
N ALA A 55 3.14 30.45 28.69
CA ALA A 55 1.87 29.75 28.55
C ALA A 55 0.95 30.03 29.74
N HIS A 56 -0.24 30.57 29.47
CA HIS A 56 -1.27 30.85 30.48
C HIS A 56 -2.30 29.73 30.67
N ASN A 57 -2.25 28.70 29.81
CA ASN A 57 -3.12 27.53 29.83
C ASN A 57 -2.26 26.26 29.74
N PRO A 58 -2.78 25.08 30.13
CA PRO A 58 -2.08 23.81 29.92
C PRO A 58 -1.58 23.68 28.48
N PHE A 59 -0.28 23.44 28.34
CA PHE A 59 0.41 23.43 27.06
C PHE A 59 1.16 22.12 26.89
N VAL A 60 0.82 21.38 25.85
CA VAL A 60 1.37 20.04 25.62
C VAL A 60 2.55 20.12 24.67
N ILE A 61 3.66 19.48 25.06
CA ILE A 61 4.92 19.44 24.34
C ILE A 61 5.14 18.02 23.81
N GLY A 62 5.07 17.88 22.49
CA GLY A 62 5.33 16.62 21.81
C GLY A 62 6.62 16.63 21.01
N TYR A 63 7.17 15.45 20.77
CA TYR A 63 8.28 15.24 19.84
C TYR A 63 7.88 14.22 18.77
N ARG A 64 8.10 14.52 17.48
CA ARG A 64 7.93 13.52 16.40
C ARG A 64 9.26 13.02 15.88
N ILE A 65 9.39 11.70 15.84
CA ILE A 65 10.51 10.97 15.28
C ILE A 65 10.05 10.26 14.00
N SER A 66 10.86 10.32 12.95
CA SER A 66 10.77 9.44 11.79
C SER A 66 12.06 8.63 11.73
N PRO A 67 12.06 7.36 12.16
CA PRO A 67 13.27 6.54 12.24
C PRO A 67 13.79 6.09 10.86
N GLU A 68 12.99 6.30 9.82
CA GLU A 68 13.26 5.90 8.44
C GLU A 68 13.62 7.16 7.62
N GLU A 69 14.82 7.20 7.03
CA GLU A 69 15.27 8.34 6.23
C GLU A 69 15.82 7.93 4.85
N MET A 70 15.43 8.65 3.80
CA MET A 70 15.91 8.41 2.43
C MET A 70 17.35 8.94 2.25
N PRO A 71 18.23 8.26 1.51
CA PRO A 71 17.98 7.08 0.65
C PRO A 71 18.15 5.72 1.36
N GLN A 72 18.33 5.67 2.69
CA GLN A 72 18.82 4.49 3.40
C GLN A 72 17.81 4.00 4.44
N LYS A 73 17.06 2.94 4.08
CA LYS A 73 15.82 2.51 4.74
C LYS A 73 15.87 2.26 6.27
N ILE A 74 16.99 1.84 6.88
CA ILE A 74 16.99 1.38 8.29
C ILE A 74 18.36 1.56 9.00
N TYR A 75 19.01 2.72 8.91
CA TYR A 75 20.12 3.04 9.83
C TYR A 75 19.67 4.11 10.82
N GLY A 76 19.81 3.83 12.11
CA GLY A 76 19.53 4.80 13.17
C GLY A 76 18.62 4.29 14.28
N LEU A 77 17.91 3.17 14.14
CA LEU A 77 16.98 2.67 15.18
C LEU A 77 17.62 2.57 16.59
N PRO A 78 18.84 2.02 16.78
CA PRO A 78 19.49 2.03 18.09
C PRO A 78 19.75 3.45 18.64
N GLU A 79 20.17 4.37 17.77
CA GLU A 79 20.39 5.77 18.13
C GLU A 79 19.07 6.51 18.39
N THR A 80 18.02 6.14 17.67
CA THR A 80 16.65 6.59 17.88
C THR A 80 16.15 6.17 19.25
N PHE A 81 16.33 4.91 19.66
CA PHE A 81 15.97 4.47 21.01
C PHE A 81 16.69 5.29 22.08
N ILE A 82 17.97 5.60 21.89
CA ILE A 82 18.71 6.47 22.81
C ILE A 82 18.13 7.89 22.85
N LEU A 83 17.73 8.45 21.70
CA LEU A 83 17.01 9.72 21.67
C LEU A 83 15.66 9.63 22.41
N MET A 84 14.91 8.54 22.23
CA MET A 84 13.63 8.33 22.92
C MET A 84 13.81 8.33 24.43
N ASP A 85 14.79 7.57 24.93
CA ASP A 85 15.08 7.50 26.35
C ASP A 85 15.41 8.89 26.91
N LYS A 86 16.24 9.67 26.19
CA LYS A 86 16.57 11.04 26.56
C LYS A 86 15.36 11.99 26.51
N LEU A 87 14.48 11.84 25.53
CA LEU A 87 13.25 12.64 25.44
C LEU A 87 12.26 12.30 26.56
N ILE A 88 12.19 11.03 26.97
CA ILE A 88 11.41 10.58 28.12
C ILE A 88 11.99 11.16 29.42
N GLU A 89 13.32 11.16 29.58
CA GLU A 89 14.00 11.83 30.70
C GLU A 89 13.69 13.34 30.73
N GLU A 90 13.60 13.99 29.57
CA GLU A 90 13.18 15.38 29.42
C GLU A 90 11.68 15.61 29.68
N LYS A 91 10.90 14.57 30.00
CA LYS A 91 9.47 14.67 30.36
C LYS A 91 8.62 15.39 29.31
N ILE A 92 8.78 15.04 28.04
CA ILE A 92 7.80 15.43 27.01
C ILE A 92 6.45 14.74 27.28
N ASP A 93 5.35 15.36 26.88
CA ASP A 93 4.01 14.85 27.15
C ASP A 93 3.61 13.70 26.22
N TYR A 94 4.09 13.72 24.98
CA TYR A 94 3.90 12.61 24.04
C TYR A 94 5.04 12.51 23.01
N LEU A 95 5.23 11.29 22.52
CA LEU A 95 6.19 10.96 21.49
C LEU A 95 5.44 10.36 20.31
N HIS A 96 5.61 10.94 19.11
CA HIS A 96 4.96 10.48 17.89
C HIS A 96 5.97 9.80 16.96
N PHE A 97 5.74 8.54 16.60
CA PHE A 97 6.49 7.83 15.57
C PHE A 97 5.79 7.94 14.23
N SER A 98 6.48 8.49 13.24
CA SER A 98 6.00 8.51 11.86
C SER A 98 6.86 7.57 11.05
N LEU A 99 6.24 6.45 10.68
CA LEU A 99 6.75 5.53 9.69
C LEU A 99 6.42 6.05 8.29
N LEU A 100 7.11 5.56 7.27
CA LEU A 100 6.85 5.87 5.89
C LEU A 100 5.63 5.09 5.41
N ASP A 101 4.66 5.79 4.84
CA ASP A 101 3.54 5.17 4.13
C ASP A 101 4.03 4.76 2.74
N ALA A 102 3.96 3.45 2.46
CA ALA A 102 4.57 2.88 1.27
C ALA A 102 3.64 1.85 0.62
N VAL A 103 3.60 1.91 -0.71
CA VAL A 103 3.03 0.83 -1.52
C VAL A 103 4.19 0.01 -2.08
N HIS A 104 4.31 -1.23 -1.62
CA HIS A 104 5.30 -2.20 -2.11
C HIS A 104 4.66 -3.09 -3.17
N TYR A 105 5.24 -3.11 -4.35
CA TYR A 105 4.82 -3.98 -5.43
C TYR A 105 5.63 -5.28 -5.38
N LEU A 106 4.96 -6.44 -5.29
CA LEU A 106 5.64 -7.72 -5.19
C LEU A 106 5.69 -8.43 -6.54
N ARG A 107 4.52 -8.85 -7.07
CA ARG A 107 4.38 -9.60 -8.32
C ARG A 107 2.92 -9.69 -8.72
N ASN A 108 2.60 -9.68 -10.01
CA ASN A 108 1.22 -9.74 -10.53
C ASN A 108 0.33 -8.63 -9.92
N ALA A 109 -0.81 -8.96 -9.31
CA ALA A 109 -1.64 -8.04 -8.54
C ALA A 109 -1.21 -7.91 -7.07
N THR A 110 -0.25 -8.72 -6.59
CA THR A 110 0.19 -8.72 -5.21
C THR A 110 0.96 -7.46 -4.87
N LEU A 111 0.39 -6.66 -3.96
CA LEU A 111 0.99 -5.46 -3.40
C LEU A 111 0.73 -5.39 -1.90
N VAL A 112 1.53 -4.59 -1.20
CA VAL A 112 1.38 -4.32 0.22
C VAL A 112 1.27 -2.83 0.44
N ILE A 113 0.21 -2.42 1.14
CA ILE A 113 0.02 -1.05 1.61
C ILE A 113 0.48 -1.02 3.06
N GLU A 114 1.60 -0.35 3.32
CA GLU A 114 2.12 -0.07 4.66
C GLU A 114 1.69 1.36 5.02
N THR A 115 0.90 1.49 6.08
CA THR A 115 0.37 2.77 6.55
C THR A 115 0.27 2.75 8.08
N GLY A 116 1.05 3.61 8.73
CA GLY A 116 1.26 3.56 10.19
C GLY A 116 1.59 2.14 10.69
N GLU A 117 0.78 1.61 11.60
CA GLU A 117 0.94 0.24 12.13
C GLU A 117 0.24 -0.85 11.28
N LYS A 118 -0.40 -0.46 10.18
CA LYS A 118 -1.16 -1.38 9.31
C LYS A 118 -0.32 -1.78 8.12
N VAL A 119 -0.24 -3.09 7.89
CA VAL A 119 0.40 -3.68 6.71
C VAL A 119 -0.66 -4.54 6.03
N ILE A 120 -1.27 -3.97 5.00
CA ILE A 120 -2.41 -4.55 4.29
C ILE A 120 -1.88 -5.25 3.05
N LEU A 121 -1.93 -6.58 3.05
CA LEU A 121 -1.53 -7.40 1.92
C LEU A 121 -2.72 -7.63 0.99
N VAL A 122 -2.58 -7.21 -0.27
CA VAL A 122 -3.61 -7.25 -1.31
C VAL A 122 -3.30 -8.37 -2.31
N ASP A 123 -4.33 -9.12 -2.72
CA ASP A 123 -4.35 -10.11 -3.82
C ASP A 123 -3.09 -10.95 -3.99
N ARG A 124 -3.03 -12.05 -3.26
CA ARG A 124 -1.82 -12.78 -2.94
C ARG A 124 -1.61 -13.99 -3.83
N MET A 125 -0.55 -13.91 -4.63
CA MET A 125 0.02 -15.05 -5.33
C MET A 125 1.41 -15.30 -4.74
N LEU A 126 1.52 -16.13 -3.70
CA LEU A 126 2.76 -16.37 -2.95
C LEU A 126 3.53 -17.63 -3.40
N GLY A 127 2.96 -18.41 -4.31
CA GLY A 127 3.52 -19.63 -4.86
C GLY A 127 4.84 -19.40 -5.59
N LYS A 128 5.72 -20.40 -5.54
CA LYS A 128 6.95 -20.41 -6.34
C LYS A 128 6.62 -20.37 -7.83
N LYS A 129 7.57 -19.96 -8.67
CA LYS A 129 7.41 -20.01 -10.13
C LYS A 129 6.94 -21.40 -10.60
N GLY A 130 5.93 -21.41 -11.45
CA GLY A 130 5.43 -22.60 -12.14
C GLY A 130 4.62 -23.59 -11.29
N THR A 131 4.13 -23.21 -10.11
CA THR A 131 3.36 -24.08 -9.21
C THR A 131 1.88 -24.20 -9.59
N ALA A 132 1.29 -23.17 -10.19
CA ALA A 132 -0.09 -23.18 -10.67
C ALA A 132 -0.19 -23.94 -12.00
N SER A 133 -1.06 -24.94 -12.02
CA SER A 133 -1.32 -25.81 -13.16
C SER A 133 -2.83 -26.09 -13.27
N PRO A 134 -3.39 -26.17 -14.49
CA PRO A 134 -2.73 -25.96 -15.80
C PRO A 134 -2.38 -24.48 -16.07
N PRO A 135 -1.59 -24.18 -17.13
CA PRO A 135 -1.48 -22.81 -17.65
C PRO A 135 -2.86 -22.19 -17.91
N PHE A 136 -2.99 -20.88 -17.78
CA PHE A 136 -4.27 -20.20 -18.02
C PHE A 136 -4.63 -20.12 -19.51
N THR A 137 -3.64 -20.26 -20.40
CA THR A 137 -3.82 -20.36 -21.86
C THR A 137 -2.88 -21.40 -22.45
N LEU A 138 -3.32 -22.03 -23.55
CA LEU A 138 -2.58 -23.10 -24.23
C LEU A 138 -2.24 -22.79 -25.69
N PHE A 139 -2.95 -21.87 -26.34
CA PHE A 139 -2.81 -21.65 -27.79
C PHE A 139 -2.51 -20.18 -28.13
N ARG A 140 -3.19 -19.24 -27.47
CA ARG A 140 -3.06 -17.80 -27.73
C ARG A 140 -1.70 -17.26 -27.33
N PHE A 141 -1.19 -17.73 -26.19
CA PHE A 141 0.12 -17.35 -25.66
C PHE A 141 0.95 -18.59 -25.39
N LYS A 142 2.27 -18.40 -25.29
CA LYS A 142 3.21 -19.49 -25.01
C LYS A 142 2.74 -20.24 -23.75
N PRO A 143 2.47 -21.55 -23.84
CA PRO A 143 2.05 -22.34 -22.68
C PRO A 143 3.16 -22.33 -21.64
N GLN A 144 2.83 -21.80 -20.46
CA GLN A 144 3.76 -21.73 -19.34
C GLN A 144 2.98 -21.82 -18.04
N ARG A 145 3.50 -22.60 -17.08
CA ARG A 145 2.90 -22.67 -15.75
C ARG A 145 3.10 -21.34 -15.02
N ASN A 146 2.09 -20.95 -14.26
CA ASN A 146 2.06 -19.69 -13.53
C ASN A 146 2.46 -19.92 -12.07
N PRO A 147 2.96 -18.89 -11.36
CA PRO A 147 3.50 -17.65 -11.89
C PRO A 147 4.73 -17.89 -12.79
N ILE A 148 5.00 -17.01 -13.76
CA ILE A 148 6.11 -17.19 -14.72
C ILE A 148 7.47 -16.67 -14.22
N VAL A 149 7.46 -15.92 -13.12
CA VAL A 149 8.63 -15.37 -12.41
C VAL A 149 8.54 -15.71 -10.92
N ASP A 150 9.68 -15.74 -10.22
CA ASP A 150 9.71 -15.92 -8.76
C ASP A 150 9.28 -14.64 -8.03
N LEU A 151 8.99 -14.75 -6.73
CA LEU A 151 8.81 -13.57 -5.89
C LEU A 151 10.15 -12.81 -5.77
N PRO A 152 10.12 -11.47 -5.64
CA PRO A 152 11.34 -10.70 -5.43
C PRO A 152 11.94 -11.01 -4.04
N ASN A 153 13.26 -10.84 -3.91
CA ASN A 153 14.02 -11.25 -2.71
C ASN A 153 13.54 -10.59 -1.41
N ASN A 154 12.94 -9.40 -1.48
CA ASN A 154 12.38 -8.68 -0.34
C ASN A 154 10.93 -9.08 0.02
N ALA A 155 10.25 -9.86 -0.82
CA ALA A 155 8.83 -10.17 -0.63
C ALA A 155 8.53 -10.85 0.70
N ILE A 156 9.33 -11.85 1.09
CA ILE A 156 9.09 -12.63 2.32
C ILE A 156 9.10 -11.72 3.54
N HIS A 157 10.10 -10.83 3.65
CA HIS A 157 10.21 -9.91 4.77
C HIS A 157 9.01 -8.95 4.86
N ILE A 158 8.52 -8.45 3.71
CA ILE A 158 7.37 -7.54 3.67
C ILE A 158 6.07 -8.30 4.01
N VAL A 159 5.86 -9.45 3.39
CA VAL A 159 4.68 -10.31 3.63
C VAL A 159 4.60 -10.76 5.08
N GLU A 160 5.73 -11.03 5.75
CA GLU A 160 5.74 -11.44 7.14
C GLU A 160 5.17 -10.40 8.11
N LYS A 161 5.27 -9.11 7.77
CA LYS A 161 4.72 -7.99 8.55
C LYS A 161 3.21 -7.82 8.43
N THR A 162 2.56 -8.57 7.53
CA THR A 162 1.12 -8.44 7.24
C THR A 162 0.30 -8.44 8.53
N THR A 163 -0.49 -7.39 8.73
CA THR A 163 -1.47 -7.30 9.82
C THR A 163 -2.89 -7.58 9.34
N HIS A 164 -3.20 -7.23 8.08
CA HIS A 164 -4.51 -7.42 7.48
C HIS A 164 -4.38 -7.89 6.04
N CYS A 165 -5.41 -8.56 5.54
CA CYS A 165 -5.52 -8.97 4.15
C CYS A 165 -6.73 -8.31 3.50
N LEU A 166 -6.56 -7.80 2.29
CA LEU A 166 -7.66 -7.37 1.43
C LEU A 166 -7.71 -8.27 0.19
N ILE A 167 -8.87 -8.88 -0.07
CA ILE A 167 -9.05 -9.82 -1.20
C ILE A 167 -10.10 -9.23 -2.15
N THR A 168 -9.71 -8.99 -3.40
CA THR A 168 -10.62 -8.46 -4.44
C THR A 168 -11.52 -9.54 -5.01
N HIS A 169 -10.98 -10.75 -5.20
CA HIS A 169 -11.68 -11.94 -5.68
C HIS A 169 -10.86 -13.22 -5.48
N LEU A 170 -11.43 -14.36 -5.91
CA LEU A 170 -10.94 -15.70 -5.54
C LEU A 170 -10.17 -16.42 -6.67
N HIS A 171 -9.75 -15.71 -7.73
CA HIS A 171 -8.98 -16.34 -8.79
C HIS A 171 -7.58 -16.76 -8.31
N PRO A 172 -6.98 -17.83 -8.89
CA PRO A 172 -5.72 -18.39 -8.40
C PRO A 172 -4.52 -17.45 -8.45
N ASP A 173 -4.55 -16.43 -9.30
CA ASP A 173 -3.52 -15.39 -9.39
C ASP A 173 -3.74 -14.20 -8.43
N HIS A 174 -4.79 -14.28 -7.59
CA HIS A 174 -5.13 -13.35 -6.50
C HIS A 174 -5.29 -14.04 -5.14
N LEU A 175 -5.50 -15.37 -5.12
CA LEU A 175 -5.51 -16.18 -3.91
C LEU A 175 -5.06 -17.61 -4.23
N ASP A 176 -3.75 -17.84 -4.17
CA ASP A 176 -3.19 -19.18 -4.36
C ASP A 176 -3.10 -20.00 -3.07
N LYS A 177 -2.66 -21.27 -3.22
CA LYS A 177 -2.63 -22.21 -2.08
C LYS A 177 -1.64 -21.81 -0.99
N GLU A 178 -0.50 -21.25 -1.36
CA GLU A 178 0.50 -20.76 -0.41
C GLU A 178 -0.05 -19.55 0.37
N ALA A 179 -0.77 -18.65 -0.31
CA ALA A 179 -1.47 -17.55 0.32
C ALA A 179 -2.55 -18.03 1.30
N GLU A 180 -3.38 -19.01 0.94
CA GLU A 180 -4.34 -19.63 1.85
C GLU A 180 -3.67 -20.19 3.10
N ASN A 181 -2.57 -20.93 2.92
CA ASN A 181 -1.83 -21.55 4.02
C ASN A 181 -1.23 -20.50 4.96
N PHE A 182 -0.62 -19.44 4.42
CA PHE A 182 -0.10 -18.31 5.18
C PHE A 182 -1.20 -17.58 5.97
N LEU A 183 -2.34 -17.27 5.32
CA LEU A 183 -3.48 -16.62 5.97
C LEU A 183 -4.01 -17.44 7.14
N ARG A 184 -4.19 -18.73 6.90
CA ARG A 184 -4.75 -19.66 7.88
C ARG A 184 -3.81 -19.88 9.05
N SER A 185 -2.51 -20.08 8.81
CA SER A 185 -1.55 -20.37 9.87
C SER A 185 -1.36 -19.19 10.81
N LYS A 186 -1.38 -17.96 10.29
CA LYS A 186 -1.26 -16.72 11.07
C LYS A 186 -2.59 -16.14 11.54
N GLN A 187 -3.73 -16.71 11.12
CA GLN A 187 -5.08 -16.20 11.40
C GLN A 187 -5.23 -14.71 11.04
N ILE A 188 -4.62 -14.29 9.92
CA ILE A 188 -4.65 -12.89 9.49
C ILE A 188 -6.11 -12.45 9.23
N PRO A 189 -6.58 -11.35 9.84
CA PRO A 189 -7.89 -10.77 9.55
C PRO A 189 -8.05 -10.40 8.07
N ILE A 190 -9.13 -10.88 7.45
CA ILE A 190 -9.44 -10.67 6.03
C ILE A 190 -10.63 -9.73 5.87
N ILE A 191 -10.46 -8.76 4.99
CA ILE A 191 -11.48 -7.89 4.43
C ILE A 191 -11.76 -8.35 3.00
N CYS A 192 -13.03 -8.58 2.66
CA CYS A 192 -13.42 -9.05 1.33
C CYS A 192 -14.81 -8.56 0.93
N SER A 193 -15.23 -8.89 -0.30
CA SER A 193 -16.63 -8.77 -0.71
C SER A 193 -17.55 -9.62 0.16
N ILE A 194 -18.75 -9.11 0.46
CA ILE A 194 -19.82 -9.88 1.11
C ILE A 194 -20.17 -11.17 0.35
N LYS A 195 -19.95 -11.20 -0.97
CA LYS A 195 -20.23 -12.38 -1.80
C LYS A 195 -19.20 -13.50 -1.67
N ASP A 196 -17.99 -13.19 -1.16
CA ASP A 196 -16.90 -14.16 -1.06
C ASP A 196 -16.72 -14.74 0.35
N GLU A 197 -17.43 -14.17 1.34
CA GLU A 197 -17.32 -14.52 2.76
C GLU A 197 -17.49 -16.02 3.01
N GLU A 198 -18.57 -16.61 2.51
CA GLU A 198 -18.89 -18.01 2.77
C GLU A 198 -17.79 -18.95 2.24
N THR A 199 -17.31 -18.70 1.02
CA THR A 199 -16.23 -19.48 0.41
C THR A 199 -14.93 -19.36 1.19
N LEU A 200 -14.56 -18.14 1.60
CA LEU A 200 -13.35 -17.90 2.38
C LEU A 200 -13.41 -18.56 3.77
N ARG A 201 -14.56 -18.46 4.46
CA ARG A 201 -14.77 -19.13 5.75
C ARG A 201 -14.71 -20.65 5.62
N LYS A 202 -15.29 -21.25 4.57
CA LYS A 202 -15.18 -22.69 4.28
C LYS A 202 -13.73 -23.14 4.05
N LYS A 203 -12.86 -22.26 3.57
CA LYS A 203 -11.41 -22.50 3.46
C LYS A 203 -10.66 -22.33 4.80
N GLY A 204 -11.37 -22.11 5.91
CA GLY A 204 -10.80 -21.93 7.24
C GLY A 204 -10.07 -20.59 7.43
N LEU A 205 -10.43 -19.58 6.64
CA LEU A 205 -9.80 -18.26 6.68
C LEU A 205 -10.54 -17.31 7.63
N ASN A 206 -9.79 -16.43 8.31
CA ASN A 206 -10.31 -15.48 9.29
C ASN A 206 -10.91 -14.24 8.62
N VAL A 207 -12.14 -14.35 8.09
CA VAL A 207 -12.88 -13.19 7.56
C VAL A 207 -13.36 -12.33 8.72
N SER A 208 -12.75 -11.15 8.87
CA SER A 208 -13.04 -10.19 9.94
C SER A 208 -14.06 -9.12 9.51
N GLN A 209 -14.12 -8.80 8.22
CA GLN A 209 -15.02 -7.77 7.70
C GLN A 209 -15.42 -8.08 6.27
N THR A 210 -16.69 -7.79 5.95
CA THR A 210 -17.19 -7.80 4.58
C THR A 210 -17.57 -6.39 4.15
N VAL A 211 -17.45 -6.14 2.84
CA VAL A 211 -17.76 -4.85 2.22
C VAL A 211 -18.83 -5.05 1.16
N ASN A 212 -19.72 -4.08 1.03
CA ASN A 212 -20.77 -4.07 0.02
C ASN A 212 -20.50 -2.97 -1.02
N TYR A 213 -21.07 -3.13 -2.20
CA TYR A 213 -20.91 -2.19 -3.30
C TYR A 213 -21.50 -0.83 -2.96
N TRP A 214 -20.72 0.23 -3.20
CA TRP A 214 -21.11 1.63 -3.00
C TRP A 214 -21.63 1.96 -1.59
N LYS A 215 -21.26 1.14 -0.59
CA LYS A 215 -21.60 1.36 0.81
C LYS A 215 -20.34 1.61 1.63
N GLU A 216 -20.27 2.80 2.21
CA GLU A 216 -19.22 3.14 3.16
C GLU A 216 -19.28 2.24 4.39
N SER A 217 -18.13 1.67 4.72
CA SER A 217 -17.93 0.82 5.89
C SER A 217 -16.70 1.33 6.66
N PRO A 218 -16.71 1.30 8.00
CA PRO A 218 -15.51 1.64 8.77
C PRO A 218 -14.34 0.74 8.40
N LEU A 219 -13.13 1.28 8.31
CA LEU A 219 -11.89 0.52 8.18
C LEU A 219 -10.85 1.13 9.11
N PHE A 220 -10.51 0.43 10.19
CA PHE A 220 -9.69 0.98 11.27
C PHE A 220 -10.32 2.27 11.85
N ASP A 221 -9.62 3.39 11.76
CA ASP A 221 -10.06 4.75 12.09
C ASP A 221 -10.52 5.56 10.86
N GLY A 222 -10.50 4.94 9.68
CA GLY A 222 -11.01 5.49 8.42
C GLY A 222 -12.16 4.68 7.85
N LYS A 223 -12.19 4.57 6.52
CA LYS A 223 -13.30 3.97 5.78
C LYS A 223 -12.87 3.26 4.51
N ILE A 224 -13.73 2.33 4.10
CA ILE A 224 -13.61 1.54 2.87
C ILE A 224 -14.96 1.46 2.16
N GLN A 225 -14.92 1.46 0.83
CA GLN A 225 -16.07 1.22 -0.05
C GLN A 225 -15.71 0.15 -1.08
N GLY A 226 -16.64 -0.78 -1.32
CA GLY A 226 -16.52 -1.76 -2.40
C GLY A 226 -16.97 -1.14 -3.71
N ILE A 227 -16.17 -1.26 -4.76
CA ILE A 227 -16.45 -0.71 -6.08
C ILE A 227 -16.76 -1.86 -7.04
N PRO A 228 -17.88 -1.80 -7.80
CA PRO A 228 -18.18 -2.81 -8.81
C PRO A 228 -17.06 -2.92 -9.84
N ALA A 229 -16.62 -4.15 -10.10
CA ALA A 229 -15.66 -4.49 -11.13
C ALA A 229 -16.28 -5.49 -12.11
N ILE A 230 -15.91 -5.37 -13.39
CA ILE A 230 -16.36 -6.27 -14.45
C ILE A 230 -15.13 -6.92 -15.09
N HIS A 231 -14.95 -8.21 -14.82
CA HIS A 231 -13.80 -8.97 -15.30
C HIS A 231 -14.02 -9.50 -16.72
N GLY A 232 -13.89 -8.60 -17.69
CA GLY A 232 -13.80 -8.90 -19.13
C GLY A 232 -14.85 -8.25 -20.01
N TYR A 233 -14.56 -8.18 -21.32
CA TYR A 233 -15.47 -7.56 -22.29
C TYR A 233 -16.52 -8.54 -22.82
N GLY A 234 -17.77 -8.09 -22.86
CA GLY A 234 -18.87 -8.85 -23.45
C GLY A 234 -19.23 -10.09 -22.63
N PHE A 235 -19.49 -11.21 -23.32
CA PHE A 235 -20.06 -12.40 -22.68
C PHE A 235 -19.08 -13.15 -21.76
N VAL A 236 -17.77 -12.92 -21.89
CA VAL A 236 -16.74 -13.57 -21.04
C VAL A 236 -16.82 -13.13 -19.58
N ALA A 237 -17.41 -11.97 -19.29
CA ALA A 237 -17.51 -11.47 -17.92
C ALA A 237 -18.39 -12.35 -17.01
N LYS A 238 -19.43 -12.99 -17.56
CA LYS A 238 -20.37 -13.79 -16.78
C LYS A 238 -19.72 -14.96 -16.02
N PRO A 239 -18.90 -15.82 -16.67
CA PRO A 239 -18.25 -16.93 -15.97
C PRO A 239 -17.11 -16.53 -15.04
N MET A 240 -16.61 -15.28 -15.11
CA MET A 240 -15.48 -14.83 -14.27
C MET A 240 -15.88 -14.52 -12.81
N GLY A 241 -17.17 -14.53 -12.50
CA GLY A 241 -17.66 -14.48 -11.13
C GLY A 241 -17.54 -13.10 -10.47
N ASN A 242 -17.46 -13.10 -9.14
CA ASN A 242 -17.43 -11.87 -8.35
C ASN A 242 -16.03 -11.26 -8.34
N VAL A 243 -15.94 -9.97 -8.71
CA VAL A 243 -14.73 -9.15 -8.52
C VAL A 243 -15.12 -7.81 -7.91
N MET A 244 -14.33 -7.33 -6.96
CA MET A 244 -14.57 -6.07 -6.25
C MET A 244 -13.29 -5.24 -6.18
N GLY A 245 -13.36 -4.00 -6.68
CA GLY A 245 -12.38 -2.97 -6.38
C GLY A 245 -12.64 -2.35 -4.99
N PHE A 246 -11.68 -1.60 -4.45
CA PHE A 246 -11.84 -0.95 -3.15
C PHE A 246 -11.36 0.50 -3.19
N TYR A 247 -12.15 1.40 -2.62
CA TYR A 247 -11.72 2.76 -2.31
C TYR A 247 -11.52 2.88 -0.80
N ILE A 248 -10.34 3.33 -0.37
CA ILE A 248 -9.92 3.40 1.02
C ILE A 248 -9.50 4.84 1.36
N GLU A 249 -9.99 5.34 2.49
CA GLU A 249 -9.61 6.64 3.05
C GLU A 249 -9.27 6.44 4.52
N LEU A 250 -8.02 6.70 4.90
CA LEU A 250 -7.56 6.67 6.29
C LEU A 250 -7.17 8.08 6.74
N PRO A 251 -7.30 8.42 8.03
CA PRO A 251 -6.99 9.76 8.52
C PRO A 251 -5.51 10.10 8.32
N ASN A 252 -5.23 11.27 7.74
CA ASN A 252 -3.88 11.78 7.44
C ASN A 252 -3.11 10.98 6.37
N GLU A 253 -3.76 10.05 5.70
CA GLU A 253 -3.18 9.20 4.66
C GLU A 253 -3.71 9.58 3.28
N LYS A 254 -2.97 9.20 2.23
CA LYS A 254 -3.44 9.31 0.86
C LYS A 254 -4.61 8.38 0.61
N SER A 255 -5.70 8.89 0.03
CA SER A 255 -6.79 8.01 -0.42
C SER A 255 -6.33 7.11 -1.57
N ILE A 256 -6.70 5.83 -1.51
CA ILE A 256 -6.27 4.83 -2.50
C ILE A 256 -7.46 4.10 -3.10
N TYR A 257 -7.47 4.00 -4.43
CA TYR A 257 -8.40 3.17 -5.18
C TYR A 257 -7.66 1.97 -5.78
N LEU A 258 -8.12 0.76 -5.45
CA LEU A 258 -7.69 -0.50 -6.06
C LEU A 258 -8.74 -0.93 -7.08
N SER A 259 -8.43 -0.89 -8.38
CA SER A 259 -9.43 -1.22 -9.41
C SER A 259 -9.84 -2.68 -9.43
N ALA A 260 -8.98 -3.56 -8.90
CA ALA A 260 -9.02 -5.01 -9.13
C ALA A 260 -9.01 -5.36 -10.62
N ASP A 261 -9.40 -6.60 -10.92
CA ASP A 261 -9.51 -7.15 -12.26
C ASP A 261 -10.80 -6.66 -12.94
N THR A 262 -10.70 -5.52 -13.63
CA THR A 262 -11.83 -4.88 -14.29
C THR A 262 -11.48 -4.31 -15.66
N ILE A 263 -12.48 -4.22 -16.53
CA ILE A 263 -12.47 -3.30 -17.68
C ILE A 263 -12.78 -1.86 -17.24
N TYR A 264 -12.64 -0.89 -18.14
CA TYR A 264 -13.01 0.50 -17.86
C TYR A 264 -14.53 0.68 -17.89
N THR A 265 -15.17 0.64 -16.72
CA THR A 265 -16.62 0.79 -16.54
C THR A 265 -17.01 2.21 -16.13
N GLU A 266 -18.31 2.48 -16.07
CA GLU A 266 -18.83 3.72 -15.51
C GLU A 266 -18.54 3.83 -14.00
N ASP A 267 -18.55 2.72 -13.26
CA ASP A 267 -18.15 2.69 -11.85
C ASP A 267 -16.69 3.12 -11.67
N VAL A 268 -15.77 2.58 -12.49
CA VAL A 268 -14.36 3.02 -12.53
C VAL A 268 -14.28 4.51 -12.85
N HIS A 269 -15.02 4.97 -13.87
CA HIS A 269 -15.04 6.38 -14.26
C HIS A 269 -15.51 7.29 -13.11
N ASN A 270 -16.56 6.89 -12.40
CA ASN A 270 -17.14 7.63 -11.28
C ASN A 270 -16.18 7.69 -10.10
N VAL A 271 -15.44 6.62 -9.78
CA VAL A 271 -14.42 6.68 -8.73
C VAL A 271 -13.35 7.72 -9.08
N LEU A 272 -12.82 7.67 -10.31
CA LEU A 272 -11.75 8.59 -10.72
C LEU A 272 -12.19 10.05 -10.77
N THR A 273 -13.43 10.32 -11.19
CA THR A 273 -13.92 11.70 -11.40
C THR A 273 -14.67 12.29 -10.22
N GLN A 274 -15.33 11.47 -9.40
CA GLN A 274 -16.16 11.90 -8.28
C GLN A 274 -15.45 11.70 -6.93
N LEU A 275 -14.95 10.48 -6.66
CA LEU A 275 -14.22 10.21 -5.40
C LEU A 275 -12.80 10.77 -5.41
N LYS A 276 -12.21 10.90 -6.61
CA LYS A 276 -10.91 11.53 -6.85
C LYS A 276 -9.77 10.99 -5.95
N PRO A 277 -9.48 9.68 -6.01
CA PRO A 277 -8.41 9.06 -5.23
C PRO A 277 -7.05 9.72 -5.46
N GLU A 278 -6.25 9.89 -4.41
CA GLU A 278 -4.88 10.41 -4.53
C GLU A 278 -3.93 9.38 -5.16
N ILE A 279 -4.21 8.09 -4.98
CA ILE A 279 -3.48 6.96 -5.57
C ILE A 279 -4.49 6.02 -6.23
N SER A 280 -4.28 5.65 -7.49
CA SER A 280 -5.11 4.65 -8.18
C SER A 280 -4.26 3.49 -8.67
N VAL A 281 -4.62 2.25 -8.33
CA VAL A 281 -3.95 1.04 -8.82
C VAL A 281 -4.78 0.41 -9.93
N VAL A 282 -4.15 0.10 -11.06
CA VAL A 282 -4.81 -0.43 -12.26
C VAL A 282 -4.10 -1.67 -12.82
N ALA A 283 -4.88 -2.71 -13.09
CA ALA A 283 -4.44 -3.95 -13.71
C ALA A 283 -4.15 -3.73 -15.21
N CYS A 284 -2.87 -3.77 -15.58
CA CYS A 284 -2.41 -3.38 -16.91
C CYS A 284 -2.05 -4.56 -17.83
N GLY A 285 -2.25 -5.80 -17.38
CA GLY A 285 -1.84 -7.00 -18.11
C GLY A 285 -2.58 -7.27 -19.42
N THR A 286 -3.76 -6.67 -19.61
CA THR A 286 -4.66 -6.95 -20.75
C THR A 286 -4.89 -8.45 -20.92
N ALA A 287 -5.08 -9.17 -19.80
CA ALA A 287 -5.16 -10.63 -19.77
C ALA A 287 -6.18 -11.17 -20.76
N GLN A 288 -5.88 -12.26 -21.48
CA GLN A 288 -6.79 -12.82 -22.48
C GLN A 288 -6.75 -14.35 -22.50
N LEU A 289 -7.92 -14.99 -22.55
CA LEU A 289 -8.05 -16.45 -22.72
C LEU A 289 -8.03 -16.85 -24.20
N ASP A 290 -7.86 -18.14 -24.50
CA ASP A 290 -7.62 -18.64 -25.86
C ASP A 290 -8.68 -18.18 -26.90
N ILE A 291 -9.96 -18.14 -26.54
CA ILE A 291 -11.08 -17.89 -27.48
C ILE A 291 -11.93 -16.66 -27.08
N PHE A 292 -11.50 -15.85 -26.11
CA PHE A 292 -12.31 -14.75 -25.58
C PHE A 292 -11.68 -13.37 -25.76
N GLN A 293 -12.51 -12.35 -25.58
CA GLN A 293 -12.05 -10.96 -25.46
C GLN A 293 -11.18 -10.80 -24.19
N PRO A 294 -10.40 -9.70 -24.08
CA PRO A 294 -9.63 -9.43 -22.89
C PRO A 294 -10.48 -9.44 -21.61
N LEU A 295 -9.88 -9.90 -20.52
CA LEU A 295 -10.43 -9.96 -19.17
C LEU A 295 -10.15 -8.67 -18.38
N LEU A 296 -9.11 -7.94 -18.77
CA LEU A 296 -8.64 -6.69 -18.16
C LEU A 296 -8.66 -5.55 -19.18
N MET A 297 -8.44 -4.33 -18.70
CA MET A 297 -8.34 -3.14 -19.55
C MET A 297 -7.37 -3.36 -20.72
N ARG A 298 -7.81 -2.94 -21.91
CA ARG A 298 -6.96 -2.79 -23.09
C ARG A 298 -6.05 -1.59 -22.92
N MET A 299 -5.01 -1.48 -23.77
CA MET A 299 -4.10 -0.33 -23.72
C MET A 299 -4.83 1.01 -23.77
N ASP A 300 -5.79 1.21 -24.70
CA ASP A 300 -6.57 2.46 -24.77
C ASP A 300 -7.34 2.77 -23.48
N ASP A 301 -7.87 1.75 -22.82
CA ASP A 301 -8.58 1.87 -21.55
C ASP A 301 -7.63 2.17 -20.38
N ILE A 302 -6.42 1.61 -20.38
CA ILE A 302 -5.35 1.96 -19.44
C ILE A 302 -4.93 3.42 -19.63
N LEU A 303 -4.71 3.86 -20.87
CA LEU A 303 -4.37 5.26 -21.16
C LEU A 303 -5.50 6.21 -20.74
N LYS A 304 -6.77 5.82 -20.99
CA LYS A 304 -7.96 6.55 -20.53
C LYS A 304 -8.02 6.61 -18.99
N PHE A 305 -7.71 5.51 -18.31
CA PHE A 305 -7.61 5.47 -16.85
C PHE A 305 -6.57 6.44 -16.32
N VAL A 306 -5.35 6.39 -16.86
CA VAL A 306 -4.27 7.29 -16.44
C VAL A 306 -4.61 8.74 -16.71
N LYS A 307 -5.24 9.04 -17.85
CA LYS A 307 -5.70 10.40 -18.17
C LYS A 307 -6.73 10.91 -17.16
N ASN A 308 -7.72 10.08 -16.80
CA ASN A 308 -8.84 10.46 -15.96
C ASN A 308 -8.57 10.35 -14.46
N ALA A 309 -7.57 9.58 -14.02
CA ALA A 309 -7.15 9.59 -12.62
C ALA A 309 -6.74 11.02 -12.21
N PRO A 310 -7.11 11.53 -11.04
CA PRO A 310 -6.81 12.91 -10.68
C PRO A 310 -5.33 13.10 -10.31
N ASN A 311 -4.69 12.06 -9.76
CA ASN A 311 -3.36 12.10 -9.17
C ASN A 311 -2.54 10.87 -9.64
N GLN A 312 -1.79 10.24 -8.72
CA GLN A 312 -0.82 9.20 -9.03
C GLN A 312 -1.51 7.87 -9.38
N VAL A 313 -0.94 7.17 -10.35
CA VAL A 313 -1.38 5.84 -10.78
C VAL A 313 -0.27 4.82 -10.53
N ILE A 314 -0.61 3.61 -10.15
CA ILE A 314 0.31 2.47 -10.05
C ILE A 314 -0.18 1.38 -11.00
N ALA A 315 0.68 0.92 -11.90
CA ALA A 315 0.41 -0.24 -12.73
C ALA A 315 0.70 -1.54 -11.95
N ASN A 316 -0.20 -2.51 -12.02
CA ASN A 316 0.04 -3.89 -11.57
C ASN A 316 -0.40 -4.91 -12.64
N HIS A 317 -0.38 -6.20 -12.30
CA HIS A 317 -0.83 -7.31 -13.14
C HIS A 317 -0.05 -7.45 -14.46
N LEU A 318 1.26 -7.16 -14.43
CA LEU A 318 2.16 -7.23 -15.59
C LEU A 318 3.15 -8.39 -15.44
N GLU A 319 3.42 -9.10 -16.54
CA GLU A 319 4.58 -10.00 -16.72
C GLU A 319 4.77 -11.11 -15.65
N ALA A 320 3.69 -11.51 -14.97
CA ALA A 320 3.75 -12.53 -13.91
C ALA A 320 2.91 -13.79 -14.19
N VAL A 321 2.00 -13.72 -15.17
CA VAL A 321 1.13 -14.82 -15.61
C VAL A 321 1.11 -14.89 -17.14
N ASN A 322 1.04 -16.11 -17.68
CA ASN A 322 1.29 -16.38 -19.10
C ASN A 322 0.27 -15.77 -20.07
N HIS A 323 -0.89 -15.36 -19.56
CA HIS A 323 -1.99 -14.80 -20.35
C HIS A 323 -2.06 -13.27 -20.37
N CYS A 324 -1.09 -12.56 -19.76
CA CYS A 324 -0.98 -11.12 -19.77
C CYS A 324 0.04 -10.67 -20.84
N PRO A 325 -0.39 -10.24 -22.04
CA PRO A 325 0.51 -9.86 -23.12
C PRO A 325 1.20 -8.50 -22.94
N THR A 326 0.61 -7.59 -22.15
CA THR A 326 1.16 -6.24 -22.00
C THR A 326 2.44 -6.28 -21.18
N THR A 327 3.52 -5.75 -21.75
CA THR A 327 4.83 -5.63 -21.09
C THR A 327 4.98 -4.26 -20.41
N ARG A 328 5.88 -4.17 -19.43
CA ARG A 328 6.22 -2.90 -18.78
C ARG A 328 6.79 -1.89 -19.78
N ASP A 329 7.62 -2.35 -20.70
CA ASP A 329 8.24 -1.49 -21.71
C ASP A 329 7.22 -0.96 -22.72
N GLN A 330 6.28 -1.79 -23.17
CA GLN A 330 5.16 -1.32 -23.99
C GLN A 330 4.34 -0.26 -23.26
N LEU A 331 3.97 -0.51 -22.00
CA LEU A 331 3.19 0.45 -21.22
C LEU A 331 3.95 1.78 -21.03
N LYS A 332 5.24 1.74 -20.68
CA LYS A 332 6.10 2.93 -20.56
C LYS A 332 6.12 3.74 -21.86
N ASN A 333 6.27 3.06 -23.01
CA ASN A 333 6.30 3.69 -24.32
C ASN A 333 4.96 4.36 -24.67
N GLU A 334 3.82 3.68 -24.47
CA GLU A 334 2.50 4.25 -24.77
C GLU A 334 2.15 5.42 -23.84
N ILE A 335 2.52 5.36 -22.56
CA ILE A 335 2.34 6.46 -21.62
C ILE A 335 3.21 7.67 -21.98
N SER A 336 4.45 7.43 -22.42
CA SER A 336 5.36 8.50 -22.83
C SER A 336 4.82 9.29 -24.01
N LYS A 337 4.18 8.62 -24.99
CA LYS A 337 3.56 9.27 -26.15
C LYS A 337 2.46 10.27 -25.78
N ILE A 338 1.79 10.08 -24.64
CA ILE A 338 0.74 10.99 -24.15
C ILE A 338 1.24 11.96 -23.07
N GLY A 339 2.55 11.98 -22.77
CA GLY A 339 3.17 12.92 -21.84
C GLY A 339 2.79 12.71 -20.37
N LEU A 340 2.36 11.51 -19.98
CA LEU A 340 1.89 11.21 -18.61
C LEU A 340 2.86 10.30 -17.81
N SER A 341 4.13 10.22 -18.21
CA SER A 341 5.13 9.35 -17.54
C SER A 341 5.27 9.61 -16.04
N GLU A 342 5.25 10.87 -15.61
CA GLU A 342 5.37 11.24 -14.18
C GLU A 342 4.12 10.92 -13.34
N LYS A 343 3.00 10.64 -14.00
CA LYS A 343 1.72 10.37 -13.35
C LYS A 343 1.55 8.91 -12.97
N ILE A 344 2.26 8.01 -13.65
CA ILE A 344 2.15 6.56 -13.43
C ILE A 344 3.48 5.97 -12.97
N PHE A 345 3.42 5.21 -11.89
CA PHE A 345 4.48 4.33 -11.45
C PHE A 345 4.28 2.95 -12.05
N ILE A 346 5.28 2.48 -12.82
CA ILE A 346 5.29 1.15 -13.44
C ILE A 346 6.41 0.34 -12.78
N PRO A 347 6.15 -0.26 -11.61
CA PRO A 347 7.18 -0.90 -10.78
C PRO A 347 7.72 -2.20 -11.38
N ASN A 348 9.02 -2.44 -11.19
CA ASN A 348 9.56 -3.80 -11.23
C ASN A 348 9.15 -4.57 -9.95
N ASP A 349 9.14 -5.90 -10.03
CA ASP A 349 8.89 -6.77 -8.88
C ASP A 349 9.86 -6.44 -7.72
N GLY A 350 9.31 -6.09 -6.55
CA GLY A 350 10.05 -5.73 -5.34
C GLY A 350 10.25 -4.22 -5.14
N GLU A 351 9.88 -3.38 -6.11
CA GLU A 351 9.95 -1.92 -5.96
C GLU A 351 8.83 -1.38 -5.06
N SER A 352 9.09 -0.23 -4.46
CA SER A 352 8.17 0.44 -3.54
C SER A 352 8.12 1.93 -3.84
N ARG A 353 6.97 2.56 -3.62
CA ARG A 353 6.83 4.01 -3.64
C ARG A 353 6.26 4.52 -2.33
N THR A 354 6.91 5.55 -1.77
CA THR A 354 6.48 6.26 -0.58
C THR A 354 5.60 7.43 -0.96
N TYR A 355 4.59 7.73 -0.14
CA TYR A 355 3.59 8.76 -0.41
C TYR A 355 3.49 9.83 0.66
#